data_AF-X1MQL4-F1
#
_entry.id   AF-X1MQL4-F1
#
_cell.length_a   1.000
_cell.length_b   1.000
_cell.length_c   1.000
_cell.angle_alpha   90.00
_cell.angle_beta   90.00
_cell.angle_gamma   90.00
#
_symmetry.space_group_name_H-M   'P 1'
#
loop_
_entity.id
_entity.type
_entity.pdbx_description
1 polymer ?
#
loop_
_entity_poly.entity_id
_entity_poly.type
_entity_poly.pdbx_seq_one_letter_code
_entity_poly.pdbx_strand_id
1 'polypeptide(L)'
;PPSNKTQIINRKKPKKTDKTFFNTEEIPPMPSVGDGFNVPVTGSTHNKHGHRYTADPIVHRQLVERLVNKINKNASQIVNHEDHNIENCEIIIISYGCTSRAVHETIELAEKRGINAGSIRLKTL
;
A
#
# COMPACT_ATOMS: atom_id res chain seq x y z
N PRO A 1 17.71 0.16 -14.95
CA PRO A 1 17.21 -0.03 -16.34
C PRO A 1 17.34 1.28 -17.15
N PRO A 2 17.57 1.23 -18.48
CA PRO A 2 17.57 2.42 -19.32
C PRO A 2 16.19 3.10 -19.31
N SER A 3 16.17 4.44 -19.27
CA SER A 3 14.96 5.28 -19.10
C SER A 3 13.79 4.89 -20.02
N ASN A 4 14.10 4.48 -21.27
CA ASN A 4 13.12 4.14 -22.30
C ASN A 4 12.30 2.85 -22.06
N LYS A 5 12.53 2.12 -20.96
CA LYS A 5 11.81 0.88 -20.61
C LYS A 5 10.88 1.01 -19.38
N THR A 6 10.77 2.18 -18.78
CA THR A 6 9.93 2.37 -17.57
C THR A 6 8.57 2.94 -17.95
N GLN A 7 7.49 2.22 -17.67
CA GLN A 7 6.14 2.74 -17.85
C GLN A 7 5.82 3.76 -16.75
N ILE A 8 5.47 4.99 -17.14
CA ILE A 8 5.04 6.05 -16.20
C ILE A 8 3.52 6.05 -16.12
N ILE A 9 2.99 5.74 -14.94
CA ILE A 9 1.55 5.82 -14.64
C ILE A 9 1.28 7.14 -13.93
N ASN A 10 0.65 8.09 -14.64
CA ASN A 10 0.33 9.39 -14.08
C ASN A 10 -0.90 9.34 -13.18
N ARG A 11 -0.86 10.08 -12.08
CA ARG A 11 -2.01 10.22 -11.18
C ARG A 11 -3.13 11.02 -11.86
N LYS A 12 -4.38 10.59 -11.65
CA LYS A 12 -5.59 11.30 -12.10
C LYS A 12 -5.62 12.75 -11.57
N LYS A 13 -5.89 13.69 -12.47
CA LYS A 13 -5.98 15.13 -12.19
C LYS A 13 -7.44 15.59 -12.15
N PRO A 14 -7.79 16.58 -11.32
CA PRO A 14 -9.12 17.19 -11.35
C PRO A 14 -9.28 18.02 -12.64
N LYS A 15 -10.52 18.18 -13.10
CA LYS A 15 -10.87 19.13 -14.15
C LYS A 15 -10.88 20.54 -13.58
N LYS A 16 -10.60 21.57 -14.39
CA LYS A 16 -10.64 22.98 -13.95
C LYS A 16 -12.02 23.41 -13.41
N THR A 17 -13.08 22.71 -13.78
CA THR A 17 -14.46 22.92 -13.31
C THR A 17 -14.74 22.28 -11.95
N ASP A 18 -13.88 21.39 -11.46
CA ASP A 18 -14.11 20.64 -10.23
C ASP A 18 -13.89 21.56 -9.02
N LYS A 19 -14.95 21.79 -8.26
CA LYS A 19 -14.91 22.58 -7.02
C LYS A 19 -14.45 21.77 -5.80
N THR A 20 -14.60 20.45 -5.87
CA THR A 20 -14.23 19.50 -4.82
C THR A 20 -13.55 18.31 -5.44
N PHE A 21 -12.38 17.96 -4.93
CA PHE A 21 -11.61 16.80 -5.38
C PHE A 21 -11.08 15.97 -4.21
N PHE A 22 -11.17 16.45 -2.97
CA PHE A 22 -10.88 15.63 -1.80
C PHE A 22 -12.08 14.75 -1.46
N ASN A 23 -11.83 13.51 -1.04
CA ASN A 23 -12.85 12.60 -0.53
C ASN A 23 -14.05 12.37 -1.50
N THR A 24 -13.85 12.48 -2.82
CA THR A 24 -14.92 12.36 -3.84
C THR A 24 -15.11 10.94 -4.38
N GLU A 25 -14.03 10.16 -4.43
CA GLU A 25 -13.98 8.76 -4.84
C GLU A 25 -12.93 8.05 -3.98
N GLU A 26 -12.81 6.73 -4.07
CA GLU A 26 -11.85 5.95 -3.26
C GLU A 26 -10.42 6.49 -3.38
N ILE A 27 -9.96 6.69 -4.62
CA ILE A 27 -8.68 7.30 -4.97
C ILE A 27 -8.93 8.66 -5.63
N PRO A 28 -9.03 9.75 -4.86
CA PRO A 28 -9.40 11.05 -5.41
C PRO A 28 -8.34 11.59 -6.38
N PRO A 29 -8.78 12.37 -7.39
CA PRO A 29 -7.86 13.09 -8.26
C PRO A 29 -7.10 14.12 -7.43
N MET A 30 -5.83 14.33 -7.75
CA MET A 30 -4.97 15.21 -6.95
C MET A 30 -4.32 16.27 -7.82
N PRO A 31 -4.64 17.56 -7.62
CA PRO A 31 -3.97 18.63 -8.33
C PRO A 31 -2.51 18.73 -7.88
N SER A 32 -1.64 19.21 -8.76
CA SER A 32 -0.30 19.64 -8.36
C SER A 32 -0.40 21.07 -7.85
N VAL A 33 0.52 21.43 -6.95
CA VAL A 33 0.73 22.83 -6.59
C VAL A 33 1.10 23.59 -7.87
N GLY A 34 0.44 24.72 -8.12
CA GLY A 34 0.62 25.51 -9.34
C GLY A 34 -0.38 25.23 -10.47
N ASP A 35 -1.20 24.17 -10.38
CA ASP A 35 -2.22 23.85 -11.40
C ASP A 35 -3.42 24.83 -11.39
N GLY A 36 -3.40 25.87 -10.57
CA GLY A 36 -4.48 26.86 -10.43
C GLY A 36 -5.62 26.44 -9.50
N PHE A 37 -5.45 25.39 -8.70
CA PHE A 37 -6.42 24.95 -7.70
C PHE A 37 -6.04 25.46 -6.30
N ASN A 38 -7.04 25.75 -5.48
CA ASN A 38 -6.86 25.95 -4.05
C ASN A 38 -6.75 24.59 -3.36
N VAL A 39 -5.57 24.27 -2.81
CA VAL A 39 -5.28 22.93 -2.25
C VAL A 39 -5.01 23.03 -0.74
N PRO A 40 -6.04 23.17 0.10
CA PRO A 40 -5.86 23.15 1.56
C PRO A 40 -5.57 21.71 2.02
N VAL A 41 -4.30 21.42 2.30
CA VAL A 41 -3.85 20.12 2.82
C VAL A 41 -3.67 20.22 4.33
N THR A 42 -4.24 19.27 5.07
CA THR A 42 -4.12 19.21 6.53
C THR A 42 -4.08 17.77 7.03
N GLY A 43 -3.38 17.54 8.14
CA GLY A 43 -3.31 16.23 8.81
C GLY A 43 -4.54 15.91 9.67
N SER A 44 -5.46 16.85 9.85
CA SER A 44 -6.69 16.60 10.61
C SER A 44 -7.87 16.23 9.70
N THR A 45 -8.95 15.77 10.33
CA THR A 45 -10.22 15.53 9.64
C THR A 45 -10.62 16.75 8.82
N HIS A 46 -10.95 16.51 7.55
CA HIS A 46 -11.33 17.53 6.60
C HIS A 46 -12.46 17.04 5.70
N ASN A 47 -13.24 18.00 5.20
CA ASN A 47 -14.32 17.72 4.26
C ASN A 47 -13.80 17.64 2.81
N LYS A 48 -14.71 17.48 1.84
CA LYS A 48 -14.41 17.36 0.40
C LYS A 48 -13.72 18.57 -0.26
N HIS A 49 -13.66 19.70 0.43
CA HIS A 49 -12.91 20.88 -0.01
C HIS A 49 -11.50 20.94 0.61
N GLY A 50 -11.16 20.02 1.52
CA GLY A 50 -9.90 20.04 2.28
C GLY A 50 -9.92 20.97 3.50
N HIS A 51 -11.06 21.61 3.80
CA HIS A 51 -11.21 22.43 5.00
C HIS A 51 -11.30 21.55 6.24
N ARG A 52 -10.62 21.96 7.33
CA ARG A 52 -10.72 21.30 8.64
C ARG A 52 -12.18 21.19 9.07
N TYR A 53 -12.56 19.98 9.50
CA TYR A 53 -13.93 19.65 9.88
C TYR A 53 -13.93 18.57 10.96
N THR A 54 -13.32 18.89 12.10
CA THR A 54 -12.93 17.90 13.13
C THR A 54 -14.01 17.52 14.12
N ALA A 55 -15.08 18.30 14.24
CA ALA A 55 -16.15 18.06 15.19
C ALA A 55 -17.26 17.14 14.65
N ASP A 56 -17.29 16.87 13.35
CA ASP A 56 -18.35 16.08 12.72
C ASP A 56 -17.95 14.59 12.62
N PRO A 57 -18.67 13.68 13.31
CA PRO A 57 -18.34 12.26 13.31
C PRO A 57 -18.63 11.56 11.97
N ILE A 58 -19.59 12.05 11.19
CA ILE A 58 -19.95 11.48 9.88
C ILE A 58 -18.84 11.79 8.88
N VAL A 59 -18.39 13.04 8.84
CA VAL A 59 -17.27 13.44 7.96
C VAL A 59 -15.98 12.72 8.36
N HIS A 60 -15.73 12.56 9.67
CA HIS A 60 -14.59 11.79 10.15
C HIS A 60 -14.64 10.33 9.69
N ARG A 61 -15.78 9.66 9.90
CA ARG A 61 -15.99 8.27 9.48
C ARG A 61 -15.77 8.10 7.98
N GLN A 62 -16.40 8.94 7.16
CA GLN A 62 -16.26 8.90 5.71
C GLN A 62 -14.81 9.04 5.26
N LEU A 63 -14.06 9.98 5.86
CA LEU A 63 -12.65 10.20 5.53
C LEU A 63 -11.79 8.99 5.89
N VAL A 64 -11.92 8.48 7.12
CA VAL A 64 -11.10 7.35 7.61
C VAL A 64 -11.43 6.07 6.86
N GLU A 65 -12.72 5.75 6.69
CA GLU A 65 -13.16 4.56 5.94
C GLU A 65 -12.63 4.60 4.51
N ARG A 66 -12.67 5.75 3.83
CA ARG A 66 -12.08 5.87 2.48
C ARG A 66 -10.57 5.60 2.49
N LEU A 67 -9.83 6.19 3.44
CA LEU A 67 -8.38 6.02 3.53
C LEU A 67 -7.99 4.56 3.79
N VAL A 68 -8.71 3.88 4.69
CA VAL A 68 -8.49 2.46 5.02
C VAL A 68 -8.89 1.57 3.83
N ASN A 69 -10.07 1.80 3.24
CA ASN A 69 -10.55 1.00 2.12
C ASN A 69 -9.65 1.10 0.89
N LYS A 70 -9.05 2.26 0.64
CA LYS A 70 -8.04 2.42 -0.43
C LYS A 70 -6.91 1.39 -0.32
N ILE A 71 -6.50 1.01 0.90
CA ILE A 71 -5.48 -0.01 1.13
C ILE A 71 -6.13 -1.40 1.07
N ASN A 72 -7.14 -1.64 1.91
CA ASN A 72 -7.72 -2.97 2.10
C ASN A 72 -8.33 -3.56 0.81
N LYS A 73 -9.04 -2.75 0.02
CA LYS A 73 -9.65 -3.22 -1.24
C LYS A 73 -8.62 -3.49 -2.34
N ASN A 74 -7.40 -2.98 -2.18
CA ASN A 74 -6.29 -3.19 -3.11
C ASN A 74 -5.21 -4.10 -2.52
N ALA A 75 -5.47 -4.79 -1.41
CA ALA A 75 -4.49 -5.62 -0.72
C ALA A 75 -3.88 -6.70 -1.65
N SER A 76 -4.67 -7.30 -2.54
CA SER A 76 -4.19 -8.28 -3.51
C SER A 76 -3.14 -7.73 -4.50
N GLN A 77 -3.13 -6.42 -4.75
CA GLN A 77 -2.13 -5.74 -5.59
C GLN A 77 -0.91 -5.25 -4.80
N ILE A 78 -1.04 -5.13 -3.47
CA ILE A 78 -0.03 -4.54 -2.57
C ILE A 78 0.77 -5.63 -1.83
N VAL A 79 0.11 -6.73 -1.49
CA VAL A 79 0.72 -7.86 -0.79
C VAL A 79 1.83 -8.43 -1.66
N ASN A 80 3.03 -8.50 -1.09
CA ASN A 80 4.22 -9.01 -1.74
C ASN A 80 4.96 -9.90 -0.75
N HIS A 81 5.31 -11.09 -1.20
CA HIS A 81 6.09 -12.06 -0.45
C HIS A 81 6.96 -12.86 -1.41
N GLU A 82 7.97 -13.53 -0.88
CA GLU A 82 8.74 -14.56 -1.57
C GLU A 82 8.50 -15.86 -0.84
N ASP A 83 8.12 -16.90 -1.55
CA ASP A 83 7.98 -18.26 -1.03
C ASP A 83 9.10 -19.16 -1.55
N HIS A 84 9.43 -20.18 -0.76
CA HIS A 84 10.37 -21.22 -1.13
C HIS A 84 9.94 -22.55 -0.51
N ASN A 85 9.77 -23.58 -1.35
CA ASN A 85 9.40 -24.94 -0.94
C ASN A 85 8.14 -25.02 -0.03
N ILE A 86 7.08 -24.29 -0.36
CA ILE A 86 5.87 -24.19 0.50
C ILE A 86 4.81 -25.27 0.23
N GLU A 87 4.86 -25.97 -0.90
CA GLU A 87 3.76 -26.87 -1.31
C GLU A 87 3.71 -28.17 -0.51
N ASN A 88 4.87 -28.75 -0.16
CA ASN A 88 4.94 -30.09 0.43
C ASN A 88 5.87 -30.17 1.63
N CYS A 89 6.17 -29.06 2.32
CA CYS A 89 7.06 -29.06 3.49
C CYS A 89 6.33 -29.42 4.79
N GLU A 90 7.08 -29.99 5.74
CA GLU A 90 6.60 -30.31 7.10
C GLU A 90 6.58 -29.06 8.00
N ILE A 91 7.48 -28.11 7.72
CA ILE A 91 7.70 -26.91 8.53
C ILE A 91 7.84 -25.71 7.59
N ILE A 92 7.10 -24.64 7.87
CA ILE A 92 7.25 -23.34 7.20
C ILE A 92 7.81 -22.32 8.19
N ILE A 93 8.89 -21.64 7.81
CA ILE A 93 9.42 -20.50 8.56
C ILE A 93 8.92 -19.20 7.90
N ILE A 94 8.11 -18.43 8.63
CA ILE A 94 7.67 -17.09 8.21
C ILE A 94 8.65 -16.06 8.76
N SER A 95 9.18 -15.19 7.88
CA SER A 95 10.16 -14.18 8.25
C SER A 95 9.93 -12.86 7.53
N TYR A 96 10.56 -11.80 8.03
CA TYR A 96 10.53 -10.47 7.42
C TYR A 96 11.78 -9.68 7.81
N GLY A 97 12.14 -8.65 7.03
CA GLY A 97 13.31 -7.83 7.34
C GLY A 97 14.62 -8.63 7.31
N CYS A 98 15.53 -8.35 8.26
CA CYS A 98 16.86 -8.94 8.30
C CYS A 98 16.88 -10.44 8.66
N THR A 99 15.90 -10.92 9.43
CA THR A 99 15.83 -12.34 9.84
C THR A 99 15.66 -13.28 8.65
N SER A 100 15.00 -12.80 7.59
CA SER A 100 14.82 -13.55 6.33
C SER A 100 16.14 -14.04 5.73
N ARG A 101 17.26 -13.34 5.97
CA ARG A 101 18.58 -13.75 5.49
C ARG A 101 19.06 -15.03 6.18
N ALA A 102 18.92 -15.09 7.50
CA ALA A 102 19.30 -16.27 8.28
C ALA A 102 18.35 -17.45 8.01
N VAL A 103 17.07 -17.17 7.73
CA VAL A 103 16.11 -18.21 7.36
C VAL A 103 16.52 -18.92 6.07
N HIS A 104 17.04 -18.21 5.08
CA HIS A 104 17.53 -18.85 3.85
C HIS A 104 18.60 -19.91 4.13
N GLU A 105 19.64 -19.56 4.90
CA GLU A 105 20.68 -20.50 5.33
C GLU A 105 20.12 -21.65 6.20
N THR A 106 19.10 -21.35 7.01
CA THR A 106 18.43 -22.34 7.86
C THR A 106 17.70 -23.41 7.03
N ILE A 107 17.02 -22.99 5.95
CA ILE A 107 16.35 -23.91 5.03
C ILE A 107 17.36 -24.80 4.31
N GLU A 108 18.45 -24.24 3.79
CA GLU A 108 19.52 -25.04 3.17
C GLU A 108 20.14 -26.06 4.14
N LEU A 109 20.30 -25.69 5.41
CA LEU A 109 20.83 -26.61 6.43
C LEU A 109 19.82 -27.69 6.81
N ALA A 110 18.53 -27.36 6.86
CA ALA A 110 17.45 -28.30 7.11
C ALA A 110 17.38 -29.36 6.00
N GLU A 111 17.46 -28.94 4.74
CA GLU A 111 17.47 -29.84 3.58
C GLU A 111 18.65 -30.83 3.64
N LYS A 112 19.86 -30.34 3.97
CA LYS A 112 21.06 -31.19 4.18
C LYS A 112 20.89 -32.23 5.30
N ARG A 113 19.96 -32.00 6.23
CA ARG A 113 19.62 -32.91 7.33
C ARG A 113 18.42 -33.80 7.03
N GLY A 114 17.88 -33.75 5.81
CA GLY A 114 16.68 -34.50 5.41
C GLY A 114 15.39 -33.94 6.00
N ILE A 115 15.39 -32.71 6.53
CA ILE A 115 14.20 -32.05 7.06
C ILE A 115 13.55 -31.26 5.92
N ASN A 116 12.31 -31.59 5.62
CA ASN A 116 11.56 -30.93 4.56
C ASN A 116 10.96 -29.61 5.08
N ALA A 117 11.71 -28.52 4.93
CA ALA A 117 11.32 -27.19 5.37
C ALA A 117 11.12 -26.23 4.20
N GLY A 118 10.15 -25.33 4.34
CA GLY A 118 9.89 -24.21 3.44
C GLY A 118 9.98 -22.88 4.17
N SER A 119 9.94 -21.78 3.42
CA SER A 119 9.92 -20.44 4.00
C SER A 119 9.03 -19.48 3.23
N ILE A 120 8.47 -18.51 3.96
CA ILE A 120 7.77 -17.36 3.39
C ILE A 120 8.43 -16.11 3.96
N ARG A 121 8.93 -15.26 3.07
CA ARG A 121 9.45 -13.94 3.41
C ARG A 121 8.42 -12.87 3.06
N LEU A 122 7.94 -12.16 4.06
CA LEU A 122 7.03 -11.03 3.89
C LEU A 122 7.83 -9.80 3.45
N LYS A 123 7.46 -9.21 2.30
CA LYS A 123 8.00 -7.93 1.83
C LYS A 123 7.10 -6.73 2.18
N THR A 124 5.82 -7.01 2.36
CA THR A 124 4.80 -6.05 2.82
C THR A 124 4.26 -6.53 4.19
N LEU A 125 4.16 -5.63 5.17
CA LEU A 125 3.61 -5.86 6.51
C LEU A 125 2.36 -5.01 6.75
#